data_AF-A0A1Q3CES7-F1
#
_entry.id   AF-A0A1Q3CES7-F1
#
_cell.length_a   1.000
_cell.length_b   1.000
_cell.length_c   1.000
_cell.angle_alpha   90.00
_cell.angle_beta   90.00
_cell.angle_gamma   90.00
#
_symmetry.space_group_name_H-M   'P 1'
#
loop_
_entity.id
_entity.type
_entity.pdbx_description
1 polymer ?
#
loop_
_entity_poly.entity_id
_entity_poly.type
_entity_poly.pdbx_seq_one_letter_code
_entity_poly.pdbx_strand_id
1 'polypeptide(L)'
;HGKAISLGDFNEILTRSEKEGGVTKSERQINEFKHTLNDCMLRDLRYRGCPFTWCNGRTGVERILCQLDRCTGTTEWLSLFPHAIVRHEISGVSDNCPMRPSLLGRPDQEHKRRKVKKLEAMWVKDAKCE
;
A
#
# COMPACT_ATOMS: atom_id res chain seq x y z
N HIS A 1 0.23 -24.47 -10.89
CA HIS A 1 -0.06 -23.04 -10.72
C HIS A 1 0.91 -22.23 -11.58
N GLY A 2 0.44 -21.13 -12.16
CA GLY A 2 1.21 -20.33 -13.10
C GLY A 2 2.03 -19.22 -12.42
N LYS A 3 2.96 -18.63 -13.18
CA LYS A 3 3.69 -17.43 -12.75
C LYS A 3 2.80 -16.22 -12.96
N ALA A 4 2.26 -15.65 -11.89
CA ALA A 4 1.33 -14.53 -11.97
C ALA A 4 1.61 -13.47 -10.91
N ILE A 5 1.25 -12.24 -11.25
CA ILE A 5 1.19 -11.08 -10.36
C ILE A 5 -0.20 -10.47 -10.48
N SER A 6 -0.77 -10.03 -9.36
CA SER A 6 -2.02 -9.29 -9.29
C SER A 6 -1.75 -7.92 -8.66
N LEU A 7 -2.35 -6.88 -9.22
CA LEU A 7 -2.22 -5.50 -8.76
C LEU A 7 -3.62 -4.88 -8.76
N GLY A 8 -4.06 -4.35 -7.63
CA GLY A 8 -5.37 -3.71 -7.58
C GLY A 8 -5.83 -3.36 -6.17
N ASP A 9 -7.06 -2.87 -6.10
CA ASP A 9 -7.78 -2.57 -4.86
C ASP A 9 -8.45 -3.85 -4.34
N PHE A 10 -8.03 -4.32 -3.16
CA PHE A 10 -8.61 -5.49 -2.50
C PHE A 10 -9.67 -5.10 -1.48
N ASN A 11 -9.80 -3.81 -1.14
CA ASN A 11 -10.67 -3.30 -0.07
C ASN A 11 -10.45 -3.97 1.31
N GLU A 12 -9.29 -4.61 1.51
CA GLU A 12 -8.98 -5.39 2.69
C GLU A 12 -7.59 -5.08 3.28
N ILE A 13 -7.53 -5.12 4.61
CA ILE A 13 -6.29 -4.93 5.38
C ILE A 13 -5.78 -6.29 5.89
N LEU A 14 -4.46 -6.49 5.89
CA LEU A 14 -3.73 -7.62 6.46
C LEU A 14 -3.35 -7.39 7.92
N THR A 15 -3.27 -6.15 8.39
CA THR A 15 -2.97 -5.86 9.79
C THR A 15 -3.77 -4.67 10.30
N ARG A 16 -3.97 -4.59 11.63
CA ARG A 16 -4.66 -3.43 12.24
C ARG A 16 -3.90 -2.12 11.98
N SER A 17 -2.57 -2.15 11.89
CA SER A 17 -1.72 -0.98 11.61
C SER A 17 -1.89 -0.41 10.20
N GLU A 18 -2.51 -1.15 9.29
CA GLU A 18 -2.82 -0.65 7.94
C GLU A 18 -4.11 0.18 7.91
N LYS A 19 -4.70 0.50 9.07
CA LYS A 19 -5.83 1.41 9.21
C LYS A 19 -5.59 2.38 10.36
N GLU A 20 -5.80 3.66 10.09
CA GLU A 20 -5.88 4.71 11.11
C GLU A 20 -7.26 5.38 11.07
N GLY A 21 -7.81 5.67 12.25
CA GLY A 21 -9.13 6.30 12.39
C GLY A 21 -10.31 5.38 12.08
N GLY A 22 -11.52 5.87 12.41
CA GLY A 22 -12.76 5.14 12.19
C GLY A 22 -12.89 3.83 12.97
N VAL A 23 -13.80 2.96 12.52
CA VAL A 23 -14.08 1.67 13.16
C VAL A 23 -12.99 0.66 12.83
N THR A 24 -12.45 -0.01 13.84
CA THR A 24 -11.46 -1.07 13.67
C THR A 24 -12.06 -2.28 12.93
N LYS A 25 -11.38 -2.79 11.90
CA LYS A 25 -11.78 -4.06 11.27
C LYS A 25 -11.61 -5.21 12.26
N SER A 26 -12.52 -6.18 12.21
CA SER A 26 -12.45 -7.36 13.06
C SER A 26 -11.25 -8.24 12.70
N GLU A 27 -10.64 -8.89 13.70
CA GLU A 27 -9.54 -9.84 13.46
C GLU A 27 -9.97 -11.02 12.60
N ARG A 28 -11.23 -11.44 12.73
CA ARG A 28 -11.82 -12.49 11.91
C ARG A 28 -11.73 -12.13 10.42
N GLN A 29 -12.20 -10.95 10.03
CA GLN A 29 -12.16 -10.49 8.63
C GLN A 29 -10.73 -10.38 8.10
N ILE A 30 -9.81 -9.84 8.92
CA ILE A 30 -8.39 -9.74 8.56
C ILE A 30 -7.78 -11.13 8.32
N ASN A 31 -8.11 -12.11 9.17
CA ASN A 31 -7.62 -13.47 9.04
C ASN A 31 -8.25 -14.23 7.87
N GLU A 32 -9.54 -14.01 7.60
CA GLU A 32 -10.22 -14.54 6.41
C GLU A 32 -9.53 -14.04 5.13
N PHE A 33 -9.16 -12.76 5.05
CA PHE A 33 -8.41 -12.24 3.90
C PHE A 33 -7.01 -12.86 3.77
N LYS A 34 -6.28 -13.03 4.88
CA LYS A 34 -4.99 -13.75 4.87
C LYS A 34 -5.14 -15.19 4.38
N HIS A 35 -6.17 -15.88 4.82
CA HIS A 35 -6.45 -17.25 4.39
C HIS A 35 -6.75 -17.29 2.89
N THR A 36 -7.57 -16.39 2.37
CA THR A 36 -7.83 -16.27 0.92
C THR A 36 -6.54 -16.10 0.12
N LEU A 37 -5.62 -15.22 0.56
CA LEU A 37 -4.33 -15.08 -0.12
C LEU A 37 -3.51 -16.37 -0.08
N ASN A 38 -3.46 -17.03 1.08
CA ASN A 38 -2.75 -18.30 1.24
C ASN A 38 -3.33 -19.42 0.37
N ASP A 39 -4.66 -19.55 0.32
CA ASP A 39 -5.37 -20.54 -0.50
C ASP A 39 -5.14 -20.31 -1.99
N CYS A 40 -5.02 -19.04 -2.40
CA CYS A 40 -4.61 -18.67 -3.76
C CYS A 40 -3.10 -18.77 -4.01
N MET A 41 -2.30 -19.14 -3.01
CA MET A 41 -0.83 -19.12 -3.04
C MET A 41 -0.25 -17.78 -3.49
N LEU A 42 -0.93 -16.71 -3.11
CA LEU A 42 -0.53 -15.33 -3.34
C LEU A 42 0.17 -14.78 -2.11
N ARG A 43 1.23 -14.02 -2.33
CA ARG A 43 1.96 -13.31 -1.27
C ARG A 43 2.00 -11.82 -1.59
N ASP A 44 1.75 -11.00 -0.58
CA ASP A 44 1.84 -9.55 -0.69
C ASP A 44 3.29 -9.12 -0.95
N LEU A 45 3.49 -8.25 -1.93
CA LEU A 45 4.80 -7.70 -2.25
C LEU A 45 5.13 -6.58 -1.26
N ARG A 46 6.43 -6.45 -0.96
CA ARG A 46 6.94 -5.30 -0.20
C ARG A 46 6.72 -4.01 -0.99
N TYR A 47 6.57 -2.89 -0.27
CA TYR A 47 6.44 -1.56 -0.87
C TYR A 47 7.43 -0.54 -0.31
N ARG A 48 7.57 0.62 -0.99
CA ARG A 48 8.21 1.85 -0.51
C ARG A 48 7.28 3.03 -0.69
N GLY A 49 7.33 3.98 0.24
CA GLY A 49 6.53 5.21 0.22
C GLY A 49 5.53 5.25 1.37
N CYS A 50 4.41 5.93 1.15
CA CYS A 50 3.32 6.04 2.13
C CYS A 50 2.77 4.64 2.49
N PRO A 51 2.55 4.32 3.78
CA PRO A 51 1.95 3.04 4.17
C PRO A 51 0.47 2.94 3.82
N PHE A 52 -0.20 4.07 3.58
CA PHE A 52 -1.61 4.11 3.21
C PHE A 52 -1.76 4.35 1.71
N THR A 53 -2.74 3.69 1.12
CA THR A 53 -3.10 3.86 -0.29
C THR A 53 -4.45 4.54 -0.46
N TRP A 54 -5.21 4.74 0.62
CA TRP A 54 -6.54 5.34 0.61
C TRP A 54 -6.75 6.33 1.76
N CYS A 55 -7.48 7.42 1.52
CA CYS A 55 -8.00 8.35 2.54
C CYS A 55 -9.46 8.70 2.25
N ASN A 56 -10.25 8.94 3.29
CA ASN A 56 -11.64 9.40 3.16
C ASN A 56 -11.80 10.89 2.82
N GLY A 57 -10.71 11.60 2.55
CA GLY A 57 -10.70 13.04 2.25
C GLY A 57 -10.99 13.97 3.45
N ARG A 58 -11.20 13.44 4.66
CA ARG A 58 -11.49 14.24 5.86
C ARG A 58 -10.22 14.57 6.65
N THR A 59 -10.34 15.49 7.60
CA THR A 59 -9.24 15.97 8.45
C THR A 59 -9.54 15.76 9.93
N GLY A 60 -8.51 15.89 10.79
CA GLY A 60 -8.65 15.76 12.24
C GLY A 60 -9.18 14.38 12.66
N VAL A 61 -10.08 14.37 13.65
CA VAL A 61 -10.62 13.14 14.26
C VAL A 61 -11.49 12.30 13.30
N GLU A 62 -12.00 12.91 12.22
CA GLU A 62 -12.80 12.21 11.21
C GLU A 62 -11.94 11.60 10.10
N ARG A 63 -10.63 11.86 10.09
CA ARG A 63 -9.72 11.33 9.08
C ARG A 63 -9.58 9.82 9.22
N ILE A 64 -9.71 9.11 8.09
CA ILE A 64 -9.48 7.67 8.01
C ILE A 64 -8.45 7.41 6.91
N LEU A 65 -7.41 6.64 7.24
CA LEU A 65 -6.38 6.20 6.31
C LEU A 65 -6.37 4.66 6.25
N CYS A 66 -6.21 4.08 5.07
CA CYS A 66 -6.18 2.63 4.88
C CYS A 66 -5.13 2.20 3.84
N GLN A 67 -4.54 1.02 3.99
CA GLN A 67 -3.84 0.31 2.91
C GLN A 67 -4.81 -0.70 2.26
N LEU A 68 -5.45 -0.31 1.15
CA LEU A 68 -6.47 -1.12 0.46
C LEU A 68 -5.96 -1.69 -0.87
N ASP A 69 -5.03 -0.97 -1.51
CA ASP A 69 -4.42 -1.38 -2.75
C ASP A 69 -3.18 -2.26 -2.47
N ARG A 70 -3.05 -3.36 -3.22
CA ARG A 70 -1.96 -4.32 -3.05
C ARG A 70 -1.41 -4.81 -4.37
N CYS A 71 -0.16 -5.27 -4.31
CA CYS A 71 0.43 -6.10 -5.34
C CYS A 71 0.75 -7.46 -4.73
N THR A 72 0.18 -8.53 -5.27
CA THR A 72 0.43 -9.90 -4.80
C THR A 72 1.03 -10.73 -5.92
N GLY A 73 1.89 -11.69 -5.58
CA GLY A 73 2.55 -12.56 -6.56
C GLY A 73 2.50 -14.01 -6.13
N THR A 74 2.46 -14.92 -7.10
CA THR A 74 2.65 -16.35 -6.83
C THR A 74 4.08 -16.63 -6.39
N THR A 75 4.31 -17.72 -5.67
CA THR A 75 5.66 -18.11 -5.21
C THR A 75 6.62 -18.27 -6.39
N GLU A 76 6.15 -18.86 -7.50
CA GLU A 76 6.94 -19.03 -8.72
C GLU A 76 7.29 -17.70 -9.35
N TRP A 77 6.39 -16.71 -9.33
CA TRP A 77 6.69 -15.38 -9.83
C TRP A 77 7.71 -14.65 -8.94
N LEU A 78 7.54 -14.72 -7.61
CA LEU A 78 8.45 -14.11 -6.64
C LEU A 78 9.86 -14.72 -6.68
N SER A 79 9.97 -16.00 -7.04
CA SER A 79 11.27 -16.66 -7.24
C SER A 79 12.04 -16.08 -8.44
N LEU A 80 11.35 -15.59 -9.47
CA LEU A 80 11.95 -14.95 -10.64
C LEU A 80 12.32 -13.48 -10.37
N PHE A 81 11.56 -12.81 -9.50
CA PHE A 81 11.78 -11.41 -9.15
C PHE A 81 11.92 -11.23 -7.63
N PRO A 82 12.96 -11.80 -7.01
CA PRO A 82 13.11 -11.79 -5.55
C PRO A 82 13.31 -10.39 -4.95
N HIS A 83 13.67 -9.43 -5.81
CA HIS A 83 13.84 -8.02 -5.45
C HIS A 83 12.69 -7.13 -5.94
N ALA A 84 11.59 -7.72 -6.40
CA ALA A 84 10.41 -6.96 -6.77
C ALA A 84 9.90 -6.13 -5.58
N ILE A 85 9.58 -4.87 -5.84
CA ILE A 85 9.06 -3.95 -4.85
C ILE A 85 8.04 -3.02 -5.49
N VAL A 86 6.99 -2.68 -4.76
CA VAL A 86 6.00 -1.70 -5.19
C VAL A 86 6.40 -0.31 -4.68
N ARG A 87 6.14 0.73 -5.47
CA ARG A 87 6.21 2.11 -4.98
C ARG A 87 4.81 2.68 -4.91
N HIS A 88 4.45 3.19 -3.74
CA HIS A 88 3.23 3.96 -3.56
C HIS A 88 3.54 5.41 -3.96
N GLU A 89 2.89 5.87 -5.03
CA GLU A 89 3.04 7.22 -5.55
C GLU A 89 1.89 8.08 -5.09
N ILE A 90 2.19 9.07 -4.27
CA ILE A 90 1.17 9.96 -3.73
C ILE A 90 0.55 10.77 -4.87
N SER A 91 -0.77 10.63 -5.06
CA SER A 91 -1.55 11.48 -5.96
C SER A 91 -2.08 12.69 -5.19
N GLY A 92 -2.04 13.87 -5.81
CA GLY A 92 -2.63 15.10 -5.27
C GLY A 92 -4.11 15.28 -5.63
N VAL A 93 -4.66 14.37 -6.43
CA VAL A 93 -5.96 14.54 -7.11
C VAL A 93 -6.89 13.33 -6.97
N SER A 94 -6.44 12.27 -6.28
CA SER A 94 -7.20 11.04 -6.06
C SER A 94 -7.11 10.64 -4.60
N ASP A 95 -8.19 10.08 -4.09
CA ASP A 95 -8.24 9.45 -2.77
C ASP A 95 -7.45 8.13 -2.74
N ASN A 96 -7.07 7.59 -3.91
CA ASN A 96 -6.20 6.43 -4.06
C ASN A 96 -4.76 6.84 -4.44
N CYS A 97 -3.80 6.04 -3.97
CA CYS A 97 -2.37 6.16 -4.23
C CYS A 97 -1.93 5.18 -5.34
N PRO A 98 -1.59 5.65 -6.57
CA PRO A 98 -1.08 4.77 -7.61
C PRO A 98 0.08 3.88 -7.16
N MET A 99 0.02 2.59 -7.52
CA MET A 99 1.08 1.62 -7.26
C MET A 99 1.91 1.37 -8.51
N ARG A 100 3.25 1.49 -8.39
CA ARG A 100 4.18 1.18 -9.47
C ARG A 100 5.10 0.01 -9.08
N PRO A 101 4.93 -1.19 -9.65
CA PRO A 101 5.83 -2.31 -9.41
C PRO A 101 7.19 -2.08 -10.12
N SER A 102 8.28 -2.38 -9.41
CA SER A 102 9.65 -2.39 -9.92
C SER A 102 10.22 -3.80 -9.81
N LEU A 103 10.48 -4.44 -10.95
CA LEU A 103 10.85 -5.86 -11.03
C LEU A 103 12.33 -6.14 -10.71
N LEU A 104 13.20 -5.15 -10.92
CA LEU A 104 14.65 -5.34 -10.84
C LEU A 104 15.26 -4.94 -9.50
N GLY A 105 14.45 -4.43 -8.55
CA GLY A 105 14.92 -4.00 -7.24
C GLY A 105 16.09 -3.00 -7.26
N ARG A 106 16.38 -2.39 -8.41
CA ARG A 106 17.48 -1.44 -8.52
C ARG A 106 17.19 -0.29 -7.56
N PRO A 107 18.19 0.20 -6.81
CA PRO A 107 18.06 1.51 -6.19
C PRO A 107 17.75 2.46 -7.34
N ASP A 108 16.55 3.05 -7.27
CA ASP A 108 16.14 4.03 -8.25
C ASP A 108 17.27 5.05 -8.34
N GLN A 109 17.85 5.21 -9.53
CA GLN A 109 18.64 6.39 -9.80
C GLN A 109 17.66 7.53 -9.60
N GLU A 110 17.75 8.15 -8.42
CA GLU A 110 16.94 9.28 -7.98
C GLU A 110 17.30 10.41 -8.96
N HIS A 111 16.71 10.38 -10.15
CA HIS A 111 16.66 11.53 -11.02
C HIS A 111 16.08 12.59 -10.12
N LYS A 112 16.92 13.58 -9.77
CA LYS A 112 16.65 14.70 -8.86
C LYS A 112 15.48 15.52 -9.40
N ARG A 113 14.29 14.94 -9.49
CA ARG A 113 13.04 15.66 -9.59
C ARG A 113 12.89 16.29 -8.22
N ARG A 114 12.94 17.63 -8.18
CA ARG A 114 12.76 18.48 -7.00
C ARG A 114 11.88 17.74 -6.00
N LYS A 115 12.45 17.34 -4.84
CA LYS A 115 11.67 16.82 -3.71
C LYS A 115 10.52 17.79 -3.48
N VAL A 116 9.33 17.45 -3.93
CA VAL A 116 8.14 18.24 -3.66
C VAL A 116 7.78 17.95 -2.21
N LYS A 117 8.43 18.65 -1.29
CA LYS A 117 8.13 18.69 0.15
C LYS A 117 6.66 19.04 0.46
N LYS A 118 5.88 19.42 -0.55
CA LYS A 118 4.46 19.76 -0.47
C LYS A 118 3.53 18.55 -0.45
N LEU A 119 3.93 17.38 -0.97
CA LEU A 119 3.02 16.22 -1.10
C LEU A 119 2.92 15.35 0.16
N GLU A 120 4.02 15.17 0.90
CA GLU A 120 3.98 14.52 2.23
C GLU A 120 2.99 15.27 3.15
N ALA A 121 2.90 16.60 3.02
CA ALA A 121 1.98 17.44 3.79
C ALA A 121 0.48 17.30 3.43
N MET A 122 0.11 16.60 2.34
CA MET A 122 -1.31 16.31 2.07
C MET A 122 -1.84 15.16 2.95
N TRP A 123 -0.99 14.17 3.26
CA TRP A 123 -1.38 12.99 4.02
C TRP A 123 -0.87 13.04 5.47
N VAL A 124 0.19 13.82 5.75
CA VAL A 124 0.86 13.94 7.06
C VAL A 124 0.42 15.18 7.87
N LYS A 125 -0.63 15.91 7.47
CA LYS A 125 -1.17 16.97 8.36
C LYS A 125 -1.90 16.37 9.56
N ASP A 126 -1.15 16.10 10.62
CA ASP A 126 -1.31 16.79 11.91
C ASP A 126 -0.10 16.50 12.81
N ALA A 127 0.86 17.42 12.77
CA ALA A 127 1.74 17.69 13.90
C ALA A 127 1.45 19.15 14.30
N LYS A 128 0.30 19.38 14.93
CA LYS A 128 0.16 20.57 15.77
C LYS A 128 1.04 20.34 16.99
N CYS A 129 2.25 20.85 16.90
CA CYS A 129 2.90 21.47 18.04
C CYS A 129 1.86 22.41 18.68
N GLU A 130 1.60 22.20 19.97
CA GLU A 130 1.47 23.36 20.86
C GLU A 130 2.85 23.97 21.08
#